data_AF-A0AAV3RLA9-F1
#
_entry.id   AF-A0AAV3RLA9-F1
#
_cell.length_a   1.000
_cell.length_b   1.000
_cell.length_c   1.000
_cell.angle_alpha   90.00
_cell.angle_beta   90.00
_cell.angle_gamma   90.00
#
_symmetry.space_group_name_H-M   'P 1'
#
loop_
_entity.id
_entity.type
_entity.pdbx_description
1 polymer ?
#
loop_
_entity_poly.entity_id
_entity_poly.type
_entity_poly.pdbx_seq_one_letter_code
_entity_poly.pdbx_strand_id
1 'polypeptide(L)'
;MKKCSVKFPINVDGATSELVRISFARVYIEVDASKELPNKVPLMNERNEEFQQAVIYEYVPPVCKHCSLFGYLDKHCRFVGKTSFKE
;
A
#
# COMPACT_ATOMS: atom_id res chain seq x y z
N MET A 1 2.75 22.46 -14.34
CA MET A 1 2.17 22.09 -13.03
C MET A 1 2.94 20.90 -12.52
N LYS A 2 3.31 20.93 -11.26
CA LYS A 2 4.67 20.64 -10.83
C LYS A 2 4.56 19.44 -9.85
N LYS A 3 5.48 18.48 -10.01
CA LYS A 3 5.29 17.05 -9.61
C LYS A 3 5.50 16.88 -8.10
N CYS A 4 4.50 16.34 -7.40
CA CYS A 4 4.71 15.69 -6.11
C CYS A 4 5.07 14.21 -6.36
N SER A 5 6.27 13.79 -5.96
CA SER A 5 6.76 12.43 -6.16
C SER A 5 6.57 11.60 -4.89
N VAL A 6 5.87 10.48 -5.03
CA VAL A 6 5.79 9.44 -3.99
C VAL A 6 7.10 8.67 -4.05
N LYS A 7 7.80 8.50 -2.92
CA LYS A 7 9.13 7.85 -2.93
C LYS A 7 9.10 6.34 -3.19
N PHE A 8 7.96 5.66 -2.97
CA PHE A 8 7.88 4.19 -3.04
C PHE A 8 6.64 3.57 -3.73
N PRO A 9 6.11 4.11 -4.86
CA PRO A 9 5.09 3.41 -5.63
C PRO A 9 5.76 2.35 -6.52
N ILE A 10 5.25 1.12 -6.49
CA ILE A 10 5.54 0.11 -7.53
C ILE A 10 4.95 0.60 -8.87
N ASN A 11 3.73 1.15 -8.81
CA ASN A 11 3.01 1.61 -9.99
C ASN A 11 2.03 2.73 -9.62
N VAL A 12 1.54 3.47 -10.61
CA VAL A 12 0.53 4.51 -10.48
C VAL A 12 -0.53 4.31 -11.56
N ASP A 13 -1.78 4.66 -11.26
CA ASP A 13 -2.82 4.58 -12.30
C ASP A 13 -2.62 5.65 -13.37
N GLY A 14 -3.25 5.47 -14.55
CA GLY A 14 -3.10 6.38 -15.68
C GLY A 14 -3.51 7.81 -15.33
N ALA A 15 -4.60 7.98 -14.58
CA ALA A 15 -5.09 9.31 -14.18
C ALA A 15 -4.11 10.06 -13.26
N THR A 16 -3.42 9.34 -12.36
CA THR A 16 -2.36 9.91 -11.51
C THR A 16 -1.10 10.19 -12.32
N SER A 17 -0.73 9.28 -13.22
CA SER A 17 0.44 9.44 -14.10
C SER A 17 0.32 10.65 -15.04
N GLU A 18 -0.86 10.83 -15.64
CA GLU A 18 -1.19 11.90 -16.56
C GLU A 18 -1.68 13.18 -15.85
N LEU A 19 -1.78 13.16 -14.51
CA LEU A 19 -2.23 14.29 -13.67
C LEU A 19 -3.62 14.82 -14.06
N VAL A 20 -4.49 13.97 -14.60
CA VAL A 20 -5.83 14.36 -15.09
C VAL A 20 -6.83 14.47 -13.93
N ARG A 21 -6.57 13.77 -12.82
CA ARG A 21 -7.41 13.79 -11.61
C ARG A 21 -6.72 14.55 -10.49
N ILE A 22 -7.25 15.72 -10.15
CA ILE A 22 -6.66 16.62 -9.13
C ILE A 22 -7.12 16.26 -7.70
N SER A 23 -8.25 15.54 -7.56
CA SER A 23 -8.86 15.28 -6.25
C SER A 23 -8.06 14.31 -5.36
N PHE A 24 -7.34 13.36 -5.96
CA PHE A 24 -6.50 12.39 -5.26
C PHE A 24 -5.58 11.66 -6.24
N ALA A 25 -4.51 11.07 -5.71
CA ALA A 25 -3.62 10.16 -6.41
C ALA A 25 -3.90 8.70 -6.00
N ARG A 26 -3.84 7.77 -6.95
CA ARG A 26 -3.88 6.32 -6.72
C ARG A 26 -2.52 5.72 -7.05
N VAL A 27 -1.97 5.01 -6.07
CA VAL A 27 -0.66 4.38 -6.16
C VAL A 27 -0.74 2.94 -5.70
N TYR A 28 0.07 2.09 -6.33
CA TYR A 28 0.31 0.72 -5.93
C TYR A 28 1.62 0.68 -5.17
N ILE A 29 1.59 0.14 -3.95
CA ILE A 29 2.76 -0.01 -3.08
C ILE A 29 2.92 -1.46 -2.67
N GLU A 30 4.14 -1.87 -2.38
CA GLU A 30 4.40 -3.16 -1.76
C GLU A 30 4.21 -3.00 -0.25
N VAL A 31 3.49 -3.93 0.36
CA VAL A 31 3.28 -3.94 1.82
C VAL A 31 3.55 -5.34 2.36
N ASP A 32 4.17 -5.38 3.53
CA ASP A 32 4.34 -6.60 4.30
C ASP A 32 3.05 -6.88 5.07
N ALA A 33 2.36 -7.96 4.71
CA ALA A 33 1.11 -8.38 5.32
C ALA A 33 1.25 -8.75 6.81
N SER A 34 2.46 -9.03 7.29
CA SER A 34 2.71 -9.30 8.71
C SER A 34 2.75 -8.04 9.57
N LYS A 35 2.81 -6.86 8.94
CA LYS A 35 2.90 -5.55 9.60
C LYS A 35 1.62 -4.74 9.42
N GLU A 36 1.49 -3.69 10.23
CA GLU A 36 0.39 -2.75 10.06
C GLU A 36 0.49 -2.02 8.72
N LEU A 37 -0.68 -1.83 8.09
CA LEU A 37 -0.78 -1.10 6.84
C LEU A 37 -0.47 0.39 7.04
N PRO A 38 0.24 1.03 6.09
CA PRO A 38 0.68 2.42 6.24
C PRO A 38 -0.46 3.43 6.15
N ASN A 39 -0.80 4.07 7.27
CA ASN A 39 -1.82 5.12 7.30
C ASN A 39 -1.35 6.46 6.72
N LYS A 40 -0.04 6.63 6.52
CA LYS A 40 0.59 7.82 5.93
C LYS A 40 1.75 7.41 5.03
N VAL A 41 1.98 8.18 3.97
CA VAL A 41 3.13 8.00 3.07
C VAL A 41 3.93 9.30 2.95
N PRO A 42 5.27 9.21 2.95
CA PRO A 42 6.12 10.37 2.67
C PRO A 42 6.02 10.77 1.21
N LEU A 43 5.70 12.04 0.97
CA LEU A 43 5.74 12.67 -0.34
C LEU A 43 6.80 13.76 -0.34
N MET A 44 7.44 13.94 -1.49
CA MET A 44 8.35 15.05 -1.71
C MET A 44 7.67 16.09 -2.57
N ASN A 45 7.65 17.33 -2.09
CA ASN A 45 7.20 18.46 -2.90
C ASN A 45 8.34 18.93 -3.83
N GLU A 46 8.02 19.92 -4.66
CA GLU A 46 8.94 20.47 -5.66
C GLU A 46 10.14 21.23 -5.08
N ARG A 47 10.08 21.58 -3.80
CA ARG A 47 11.17 22.21 -3.05
C ARG A 47 12.07 21.18 -2.37
N ASN A 48 11.88 19.90 -2.66
CA ASN A 48 12.51 18.77 -1.98
C ASN A 48 12.17 18.70 -0.48
N GLU A 49 11.07 19.31 -0.06
CA GLU A 49 10.57 19.20 1.32
C GLU A 49 9.69 17.95 1.43
N GLU A 50 9.94 17.14 2.45
CA GLU A 50 9.16 15.95 2.71
C GLU A 50 7.95 16.29 3.58
N PHE A 51 6.78 15.78 3.21
CA PHE A 51 5.56 15.87 4.00
C PHE A 51 4.83 14.53 4.02
N GLN A 52 3.98 14.32 5.03
CA GLN A 52 3.24 13.08 5.22
C GLN A 52 1.82 13.23 4.68
N GLN A 53 1.47 12.43 3.67
CA GLN A 53 0.11 12.38 3.12
C GLN A 53 -0.67 11.22 3.74
N ALA A 54 -1.87 11.49 4.23
CA ALA A 54 -2.76 10.46 4.74
C ALA A 54 -3.22 9.52 3.62
N VAL A 55 -3.26 8.22 3.92
CA VAL A 55 -3.72 7.17 3.01
C VAL A 55 -5.18 6.87 3.29
N ILE A 56 -5.98 6.78 2.23
CA ILE A 56 -7.38 6.35 2.29
C ILE A 56 -7.48 5.05 1.51
N TYR A 57 -7.80 3.97 2.21
CA TYR A 57 -8.02 2.66 1.59
C TYR A 57 -9.46 2.56 1.11
N GLU A 58 -9.64 2.20 -0.16
CA GLU A 58 -10.97 1.89 -0.71
C GLU A 58 -11.49 0.56 -0.13
N TYR A 59 -10.59 -0.40 0.07
CA TYR A 59 -10.85 -1.67 0.73
C TYR A 59 -9.56 -2.25 1.31
N VAL A 60 -9.67 -2.85 2.51
CA VAL A 60 -8.60 -3.62 3.13
C VAL A 60 -9.08 -5.06 3.30
N PRO A 61 -8.52 -6.03 2.55
CA PRO A 61 -8.90 -7.43 2.71
C PRO A 61 -8.46 -7.97 4.08
N PRO A 62 -9.19 -8.97 4.62
CA PRO A 62 -8.77 -9.64 5.85
C PRO A 62 -7.41 -10.30 5.64
N VAL A 63 -6.54 -10.17 6.66
CA VAL A 63 -5.23 -10.82 6.70
C VAL A 63 -5.32 -12.02 7.64
N CYS A 64 -4.86 -13.18 7.18
CA CYS A 64 -4.70 -14.33 8.05
C CYS A 64 -3.42 -14.19 8.87
N LYS A 65 -3.52 -14.22 10.19
CA LYS A 65 -2.40 -14.15 11.14
C LYS A 65 -1.54 -15.42 11.17
N HIS A 66 -2.06 -16.55 10.71
CA HIS A 66 -1.30 -17.80 10.67
C HIS A 66 -0.30 -17.88 9.51
N CYS A 67 -0.58 -17.23 8.39
CA CYS A 67 0.24 -17.33 7.17
C CYS A 67 0.53 -15.98 6.50
N SER A 68 0.07 -14.87 7.07
CA SER A 68 0.28 -13.51 6.55
C SER A 68 -0.18 -13.34 5.10
N LEU A 69 -1.25 -14.03 4.69
CA LEU A 69 -1.86 -13.87 3.37
C LEU A 69 -3.13 -13.03 3.46
N PHE A 70 -3.30 -12.15 2.48
CA PHE A 70 -4.53 -11.39 2.28
C PHE A 70 -5.64 -12.25 1.67
N GLY A 71 -6.88 -11.96 2.03
CA GLY A 71 -8.09 -12.47 1.39
C GLY A 71 -8.95 -13.40 2.25
N TYR A 72 -8.51 -13.78 3.46
CA TYR A 72 -9.31 -14.63 4.36
C TYR A 72 -8.95 -14.47 5.84
N LEU A 73 -9.87 -14.91 6.71
CA LEU A 73 -9.70 -14.95 8.16
C LEU A 73 -9.02 -16.25 8.62
N ASP A 74 -8.45 -16.25 9.82
CA ASP A 74 -7.74 -17.39 10.42
C ASP A 74 -8.51 -18.70 10.40
N LYS A 75 -9.84 -18.62 10.61
CA LYS A 75 -10.76 -19.78 10.57
C LYS A 75 -10.85 -20.48 9.21
N HIS A 76 -10.39 -19.81 8.14
CA HIS A 76 -10.38 -20.33 6.77
C HIS A 76 -8.96 -20.60 6.25
N CYS A 77 -7.97 -20.60 7.15
CA CYS A 77 -6.58 -20.83 6.79
C CYS A 77 -6.33 -22.31 6.43
N ARG A 78 -5.72 -22.52 5.26
CA ARG A 78 -5.32 -23.86 4.77
C ARG A 78 -3.90 -24.26 5.21
N PHE A 79 -3.17 -23.35 5.85
CA PHE A 79 -1.78 -23.53 6.28
C PHE A 79 -1.63 -23.80 7.79
N VAL A 80 -2.73 -24.02 8.52
CA VAL A 80 -2.69 -24.33 9.96
C VAL A 80 -1.88 -25.63 10.16
N GLY A 81 -0.67 -25.51 10.71
CA GLY A 81 0.23 -26.64 10.97
C GLY A 81 1.39 -26.83 9.99
N LYS A 82 1.58 -25.97 8.98
CA LYS A 82 2.75 -26.01 8.09
C LYS A 82 3.53 -24.70 8.19
N THR A 83 4.42 -24.60 9.17
CA THR A 83 5.47 -23.58 9.16
C THR A 83 6.48 -23.91 8.07
N SER A 84 6.34 -23.30 6.90
CA SER A 84 7.48 -23.07 6.01
C SER A 84 7.17 -21.92 5.06
N PHE A 85 7.57 -20.71 5.47
CA PHE A 85 7.98 -19.69 4.53
C PHE A 85 9.49 -19.87 4.38
N LYS A 86 9.91 -20.45 3.26
CA LYS A 86 11.32 -20.48 2.85
C LYS A 86 11.55 -19.20 2.05
N GLU A 87 12.53 -18.42 2.50
CA GLU A 87 13.12 -17.28 1.78
C GLU A 87 13.65 -17.68 0.40
#